data_AF-A0A183PK12-F1
#
_entry.id   AF-A0A183PK12-F1
#
_cell.length_a   1.000
_cell.length_b   1.000
_cell.length_c   1.000
_cell.angle_alpha   90.00
_cell.angle_beta   90.00
_cell.angle_gamma   90.00
#
_symmetry.space_group_name_H-M   'P 1'
#
loop_
_entity.id
_entity.type
_entity.pdbx_description
1 polymer ?
#
loop_
_entity_poly.entity_id
_entity_poly.type
_entity_poly.pdbx_seq_one_letter_code
_entity_poly.pdbx_strand_id
1 'polypeptide(L)'
;MSSKRSKYERRIRSAKLKARSELGDSPHSWYSCRYADNFNLSLTTVHDCCPRIDACKVAYEEFVAEYEHPYQPVVIYNAQTDWKADGNWTLKLLDKNYHNERFKCGEDDKGCSHSRRKKLLDDYMICRYFKEDLFSLGGEKTRPPYR
;
A
#
# COMPACT_ATOMS: atom_id res chain seq x y z
N MET A 1 -30.75 -20.17 -11.00
CA MET A 1 -29.57 -19.55 -11.63
C MET A 1 -29.02 -18.45 -10.74
N SER A 2 -27.84 -18.59 -10.14
CA SER A 2 -27.25 -17.54 -9.28
C SER A 2 -26.65 -16.43 -10.14
N SER A 3 -27.22 -15.21 -10.09
CA SER A 3 -26.70 -14.02 -10.79
C SER A 3 -25.22 -13.74 -10.46
N LYS A 4 -24.46 -13.17 -11.42
CA LYS A 4 -23.05 -12.74 -11.23
C LYS A 4 -22.88 -11.86 -9.98
N ARG A 5 -23.87 -11.01 -9.68
CA ARG A 5 -23.89 -10.14 -8.49
C ARG A 5 -23.80 -10.93 -7.17
N SER A 6 -24.54 -12.04 -7.07
CA SER A 6 -24.53 -12.92 -5.90
C SER A 6 -23.18 -13.61 -5.66
N LYS A 7 -22.39 -13.86 -6.71
CA LYS A 7 -21.03 -14.42 -6.58
C LYS A 7 -20.06 -13.40 -5.96
N TYR A 8 -20.11 -12.14 -6.36
CA TYR A 8 -19.24 -11.09 -5.83
C TYR A 8 -19.57 -10.78 -4.37
N GLU A 9 -20.85 -10.63 -4.03
CA GLU A 9 -21.29 -10.38 -2.65
C GLU A 9 -20.83 -11.51 -1.71
N ARG A 10 -20.92 -12.78 -2.15
CA ARG A 10 -20.40 -13.92 -1.38
C ARG A 10 -18.89 -13.84 -1.16
N ARG A 11 -18.12 -13.44 -2.18
CA ARG A 11 -16.66 -13.26 -2.08
C ARG A 11 -16.31 -12.13 -1.11
N ILE A 12 -17.01 -11.00 -1.18
CA ILE A 12 -16.81 -9.85 -0.27
C ILE A 12 -17.10 -10.27 1.17
N ARG A 13 -18.24 -10.92 1.43
CA ARG A 13 -18.61 -11.40 2.77
C ARG A 13 -17.58 -12.36 3.34
N SER A 14 -17.13 -13.33 2.54
CA SER A 14 -16.11 -14.29 2.97
C SER A 14 -14.77 -13.62 3.28
N ALA A 15 -14.34 -12.65 2.48
CA ALA A 15 -13.11 -11.91 2.75
C ALA A 15 -13.21 -11.07 4.04
N LYS A 16 -14.33 -10.38 4.25
CA LYS A 16 -14.63 -9.61 5.46
C LYS A 16 -14.56 -10.47 6.72
N LEU A 17 -15.29 -11.59 6.74
CA LEU A 17 -15.34 -12.48 7.91
C LEU A 17 -13.96 -13.08 8.22
N LYS A 18 -13.18 -13.45 7.20
CA LYS A 18 -11.83 -13.98 7.41
C LYS A 18 -10.87 -12.93 7.93
N ALA A 19 -10.95 -11.70 7.41
CA ALA A 19 -10.03 -10.63 7.76
C ALA A 19 -10.32 -10.00 9.13
N ARG A 20 -11.58 -10.04 9.58
CA ARG A 20 -12.08 -9.41 10.81
C ARG A 20 -13.18 -10.29 11.42
N SER A 21 -12.80 -11.46 11.91
CA SER A 21 -13.73 -12.46 12.46
C SER A 21 -14.52 -11.93 13.67
N GLU A 22 -13.96 -10.98 14.41
CA GLU A 22 -14.56 -10.35 15.58
C GLU A 22 -15.75 -9.43 15.24
N LEU A 23 -15.89 -8.98 13.99
CA LEU A 23 -17.05 -8.18 13.56
C LEU A 23 -18.28 -9.06 13.30
N GLY A 24 -18.11 -10.38 13.21
CA GLY A 24 -19.18 -11.34 12.95
C GLY A 24 -19.85 -11.16 11.58
N ASP A 25 -21.05 -11.75 11.43
CA ASP A 25 -21.79 -11.77 10.15
C ASP A 25 -22.77 -10.61 9.97
N SER A 26 -22.98 -9.78 11.01
CA SER A 26 -23.88 -8.63 10.93
C SER A 26 -23.28 -7.51 10.07
N PRO A 27 -23.96 -7.05 9.00
CA PRO A 27 -23.48 -5.91 8.23
C PRO A 27 -23.27 -4.65 9.08
N HIS A 28 -24.11 -4.46 10.11
CA HIS A 28 -24.08 -3.29 10.99
C HIS A 28 -22.75 -3.13 11.73
N SER A 29 -22.06 -4.23 12.07
CA SER A 29 -20.75 -4.18 12.74
C SER A 29 -19.69 -3.42 11.92
N TRP A 30 -19.82 -3.38 10.59
CA TRP A 30 -18.88 -2.69 9.70
C TRP A 30 -19.13 -1.18 9.58
N TYR A 31 -20.31 -0.68 9.96
CA TYR A 31 -20.69 0.72 9.82
C TYR A 31 -21.33 1.32 11.08
N SER A 32 -21.20 0.66 12.23
CA SER A 32 -21.79 1.05 13.52
C SER A 32 -21.41 2.48 13.94
N CYS A 33 -20.16 2.90 13.70
CA CYS A 33 -19.70 4.25 14.02
C CYS A 33 -20.15 5.32 13.02
N ARG A 34 -20.72 4.92 11.86
CA ARG A 34 -21.20 5.82 10.80
C ARG A 34 -20.15 6.82 10.28
N TYR A 35 -18.87 6.45 10.27
CA TYR A 35 -17.79 7.31 9.77
C TYR A 35 -17.94 7.76 8.31
N ALA A 36 -18.72 7.04 7.49
CA ALA A 36 -19.08 7.48 6.15
C ALA A 36 -19.91 8.79 6.15
N ASP A 37 -20.68 9.04 7.21
CA ASP A 37 -21.57 10.20 7.33
C ASP A 37 -20.99 11.29 8.25
N ASN A 38 -20.19 10.91 9.24
CA ASN A 38 -19.84 11.79 10.37
C ASN A 38 -18.33 12.03 10.59
N PHE A 39 -17.45 11.44 9.78
CA PHE A 39 -16.01 11.67 9.88
C PHE A 39 -15.54 12.61 8.77
N ASN A 40 -14.97 13.76 9.15
CA ASN A 40 -14.47 14.74 8.20
C ASN A 40 -13.10 14.31 7.65
N LEU A 41 -13.03 14.04 6.35
CA LEU A 41 -11.81 13.67 5.62
C LEU A 41 -11.12 14.86 4.91
N SER A 42 -11.59 16.09 5.15
CA SER A 42 -10.99 17.29 4.54
C SER A 42 -9.54 17.45 4.95
N LEU A 43 -8.65 17.71 3.99
CA LEU A 43 -7.22 17.94 4.25
C LEU A 43 -6.98 19.15 5.16
N THR A 44 -7.92 20.09 5.23
CA THR A 44 -7.84 21.26 6.11
C THR A 44 -7.87 20.91 7.60
N THR A 45 -8.31 19.71 7.97
CA THR A 45 -8.29 19.26 9.37
C THR A 45 -6.92 18.74 9.80
N VAL A 46 -5.96 18.62 8.88
CA VAL A 46 -4.62 18.10 9.14
C VAL A 46 -3.62 19.25 9.16
N HIS A 47 -2.86 19.36 10.26
CA HIS A 47 -1.78 20.34 10.38
C HIS A 47 -0.45 19.72 9.97
N ASP A 48 -0.04 19.95 8.73
CA ASP A 48 1.22 19.43 8.19
C ASP A 48 2.41 20.35 8.56
N CYS A 49 3.43 19.77 9.20
CA CYS A 49 4.70 20.45 9.52
C CYS A 49 5.94 19.66 9.10
N CYS A 50 5.77 18.59 8.32
CA CYS A 50 6.89 17.73 7.97
C CYS A 50 7.81 18.45 6.97
N PRO A 51 9.14 18.47 7.16
CA PRO A 51 10.05 19.07 6.21
C PRO A 51 9.95 18.36 4.86
N ARG A 52 10.27 19.09 3.78
CA ARG A 52 10.17 18.61 2.40
C ARG A 52 11.47 18.84 1.64
N ILE A 53 11.93 17.81 0.94
CA ILE A 53 13.11 17.88 0.08
C ILE A 53 12.80 17.44 -1.35
N ASP A 54 13.50 18.07 -2.29
CA ASP A 54 13.43 17.75 -3.71
C ASP A 54 14.44 16.64 -4.03
N ALA A 55 13.95 15.46 -4.43
CA ALA A 55 14.79 14.32 -4.77
C ALA A 55 15.76 14.62 -5.94
N CYS A 56 15.46 15.61 -6.78
CA CYS A 56 16.34 15.99 -7.87
C CYS A 56 17.49 16.90 -7.42
N LYS A 57 17.40 17.52 -6.24
CA LYS A 57 18.36 18.53 -5.77
C LYS A 57 19.25 18.06 -4.63
N VAL A 58 18.69 17.32 -3.66
CA VAL A 58 19.39 16.94 -2.43
C VAL A 58 20.27 15.72 -2.66
N ALA A 59 21.58 15.83 -2.45
CA ALA A 59 22.51 14.70 -2.64
C ALA A 59 22.27 13.56 -1.65
N TYR A 60 22.83 12.37 -1.91
CA TYR A 60 22.67 11.23 -1.01
C TYR A 60 23.28 11.51 0.36
N GLU A 61 24.49 12.03 0.38
CA GLU A 61 25.27 12.31 1.58
C GLU A 61 24.59 13.39 2.45
N GLU A 62 23.98 14.39 1.80
CA GLU A 62 23.18 15.42 2.46
C GLU A 62 21.91 14.81 3.08
N PHE A 63 21.22 13.93 2.35
CA PHE A 63 20.06 13.21 2.88
C PHE A 63 20.45 12.37 4.12
N VAL A 64 21.58 11.67 4.04
CA VAL A 64 22.08 10.85 5.16
C VAL A 64 22.38 11.72 6.38
N ALA A 65 23.14 12.80 6.19
CA ALA A 65 23.57 13.66 7.28
C ALA A 65 22.40 14.37 7.99
N GLU A 66 21.44 14.88 7.23
CA GLU A 66 20.36 15.73 7.75
C GLU A 66 19.10 14.94 8.15
N TYR A 67 18.89 13.74 7.61
CA TYR A 67 17.64 12.98 7.81
C TYR A 67 17.86 11.54 8.28
N GLU A 68 18.62 10.72 7.54
CA GLU A 68 18.74 9.29 7.88
C GLU A 68 19.52 9.05 9.17
N HIS A 69 20.73 9.63 9.28
CA HIS A 69 21.59 9.49 10.45
C HIS A 69 20.98 10.04 11.74
N PRO A 70 20.34 11.24 11.75
CA PRO A 70 19.66 11.74 12.94
C PRO A 70 18.26 11.13 13.17
N TYR A 71 17.81 10.21 12.31
CA TYR A 71 16.45 9.63 12.36
C TYR A 71 15.32 10.67 12.25
N GLN A 72 15.56 11.74 11.49
CA GLN A 72 14.61 12.83 11.29
C GLN A 72 13.67 12.53 10.10
N PRO A 73 12.35 12.54 10.29
CA PRO A 73 11.40 12.28 9.20
C PRO A 73 11.36 13.43 8.19
N VAL A 74 11.17 13.09 6.92
CA VAL A 74 11.08 14.05 5.80
C VAL A 74 10.16 13.52 4.70
N VAL A 75 9.44 14.42 4.03
CA VAL A 75 8.69 14.13 2.81
C VAL A 75 9.58 14.40 1.60
N ILE A 76 9.76 13.39 0.75
CA ILE A 76 10.60 13.49 -0.44
C ILE A 76 9.67 13.63 -1.66
N TYR A 77 9.71 14.79 -2.32
CA TYR A 77 8.96 15.02 -3.57
C TYR A 77 9.89 14.88 -4.78
N ASN A 78 9.30 14.73 -5.98
CA ASN A 78 10.00 14.39 -7.24
C ASN A 78 10.78 13.05 -7.22
N ALA A 79 10.58 12.19 -6.22
CA ALA A 79 11.21 10.87 -6.17
C ALA A 79 10.61 9.83 -7.15
N GLN A 80 9.54 10.21 -7.86
CA GLN A 80 8.69 9.31 -8.66
C GLN A 80 8.52 9.79 -10.11
N THR A 81 9.32 10.76 -10.57
CA THR A 81 9.12 11.44 -11.86
C THR A 81 9.14 10.49 -13.06
N ASP A 82 9.91 9.41 -12.98
CA ASP A 82 10.10 8.45 -14.08
C ASP A 82 9.25 7.18 -13.91
N TRP A 83 8.33 7.15 -12.95
CA TRP A 83 7.52 5.97 -12.66
C TRP A 83 6.39 5.83 -13.67
N LYS A 84 6.34 4.70 -14.38
CA LYS A 84 5.21 4.37 -15.26
C LYS A 84 3.91 4.20 -14.49
N ALA A 85 3.99 3.96 -13.17
CA ALA A 85 2.88 3.91 -12.25
C ALA A 85 1.93 5.12 -12.38
N ASP A 86 2.45 6.32 -12.65
CA ASP A 86 1.64 7.54 -12.81
C ASP A 86 0.53 7.37 -13.87
N GLY A 87 0.85 6.76 -15.01
CA GLY A 87 -0.11 6.43 -16.04
C GLY A 87 -0.79 5.07 -15.87
N ASN A 88 -0.06 4.07 -15.38
CA ASN A 88 -0.52 2.68 -15.36
C ASN A 88 -1.46 2.35 -14.18
N TRP A 89 -1.33 3.05 -13.05
CA TRP A 89 -2.05 2.72 -11.82
C TRP A 89 -3.38 3.47 -11.71
N THR A 90 -4.19 3.37 -12.77
CA THR A 90 -5.58 3.82 -12.77
C THR A 90 -6.51 2.63 -12.55
N LEU A 91 -7.70 2.86 -11.97
CA LEU A 91 -8.70 1.80 -11.75
C LEU A 91 -9.02 1.01 -13.03
N LYS A 92 -9.09 1.70 -14.17
CA LYS A 92 -9.35 1.11 -15.48
C LYS A 92 -8.24 0.16 -15.94
N LEU A 93 -6.98 0.58 -15.83
CA LEU A 93 -5.85 -0.23 -16.29
C LEU A 93 -5.53 -1.35 -15.30
N LEU A 94 -5.66 -1.10 -14.00
CA LEU A 94 -5.49 -2.12 -12.99
C LEU A 94 -6.55 -3.22 -13.13
N ASP A 95 -7.83 -2.87 -13.33
CA ASP A 95 -8.88 -3.86 -13.62
C ASP A 95 -8.56 -4.62 -14.91
N LYS A 96 -8.28 -3.93 -16.01
CA LYS A 96 -7.93 -4.59 -17.29
C LYS A 96 -6.78 -5.58 -17.16
N ASN A 97 -5.68 -5.18 -16.53
CA ASN A 97 -4.43 -5.94 -16.49
C ASN A 97 -4.43 -7.02 -15.40
N TYR A 98 -5.21 -6.83 -14.33
CA TYR A 98 -5.16 -7.66 -13.12
C TYR A 98 -6.55 -8.16 -12.65
N HIS A 99 -7.61 -8.11 -13.47
CA HIS A 99 -8.99 -8.50 -13.07
C HIS A 99 -9.12 -9.90 -12.43
N ASN A 100 -8.27 -10.85 -12.81
CA ASN A 100 -8.26 -12.22 -12.25
C ASN A 100 -7.22 -12.43 -11.16
N GLU A 101 -6.35 -11.45 -10.93
CA GLU A 101 -5.31 -11.54 -9.90
C GLU A 101 -5.91 -11.28 -8.52
N ARG A 102 -5.38 -11.99 -7.52
CA ARG A 102 -5.82 -11.84 -6.13
C ARG A 102 -4.81 -10.99 -5.40
N PHE A 103 -5.27 -9.92 -4.76
CA PHE A 103 -4.47 -9.07 -3.87
C PHE A 103 -4.83 -9.33 -2.40
N LYS A 104 -3.85 -9.21 -1.50
CA LYS A 104 -4.08 -9.37 -0.07
C LYS A 104 -4.87 -8.15 0.44
N CYS A 105 -6.01 -8.38 1.08
CA CYS A 105 -6.89 -7.34 1.63
C CYS A 105 -7.18 -7.52 3.14
N GLY A 106 -6.44 -8.41 3.80
CA GLY A 106 -6.55 -8.74 5.21
C GLY A 106 -5.70 -9.95 5.56
N GLU A 107 -5.59 -10.24 6.85
CA GLU A 107 -5.00 -11.47 7.38
C GLU A 107 -6.08 -12.23 8.13
N ASP A 108 -6.08 -13.55 8.00
CA ASP A 108 -6.87 -14.41 8.87
C ASP A 108 -6.13 -14.67 10.17
N ASP A 109 -6.84 -15.22 11.15
CA ASP A 109 -6.29 -15.58 12.49
C ASP A 109 -5.13 -16.59 12.43
N LYS A 110 -4.81 -17.12 11.25
CA LYS A 110 -3.77 -18.11 10.98
C LYS A 110 -2.57 -17.55 10.20
N GLY A 111 -2.59 -16.27 9.83
CA GLY A 111 -1.46 -15.59 9.18
C GLY A 111 -1.10 -16.15 7.80
N CYS A 112 -1.93 -15.92 6.78
CA CYS A 112 -1.62 -16.35 5.42
C CYS A 112 -0.70 -15.38 4.64
N SER A 113 0.42 -15.90 4.11
CA SER A 113 1.34 -15.19 3.21
C SER A 113 0.87 -15.27 1.76
N HIS A 114 1.06 -14.19 1.00
CA HIS A 114 0.76 -14.14 -0.44
C HIS A 114 2.02 -13.76 -1.21
N SER A 115 2.24 -14.42 -2.35
CA SER A 115 3.38 -14.13 -3.22
C SER A 115 3.33 -12.71 -3.81
N ARG A 116 4.50 -12.11 -4.02
CA ARG A 116 4.67 -10.83 -4.72
C ARG A 116 4.38 -10.99 -6.21
N ARG A 117 3.84 -9.94 -6.85
CA ARG A 117 3.52 -9.95 -8.29
C ARG A 117 4.59 -9.18 -9.05
N LYS A 118 5.29 -9.87 -9.95
CA LYS A 118 6.47 -9.34 -10.65
C LYS A 118 6.16 -8.15 -11.57
N LYS A 119 4.99 -8.11 -12.22
CA LYS A 119 4.64 -7.08 -13.22
C LYS A 119 4.48 -5.66 -12.68
N LEU A 120 4.04 -5.51 -11.42
CA LEU A 120 3.92 -4.17 -10.80
C LEU A 120 5.28 -3.57 -10.45
N LEU A 121 6.32 -4.41 -10.33
CA LEU A 121 7.69 -3.94 -10.06
C LEU A 121 8.28 -3.20 -11.26
N ASP A 122 7.74 -3.41 -12.46
CA ASP A 122 8.19 -2.73 -13.69
C ASP A 122 7.67 -1.29 -13.79
N ASP A 123 6.74 -0.90 -12.92
CA ASP A 123 6.08 0.41 -12.93
C ASP A 123 6.76 1.46 -12.05
N TYR A 124 7.68 1.05 -11.18
CA TYR A 124 8.39 1.94 -10.25
C TYR A 124 9.87 1.57 -10.10
N MET A 125 10.64 2.49 -9.51
CA MET A 125 12.04 2.28 -9.18
C MET A 125 12.29 2.72 -7.74
N ILE A 126 13.17 2.01 -7.03
CA ILE A 126 13.57 2.40 -5.67
C ILE A 126 14.31 3.75 -5.73
N CYS A 127 13.90 4.69 -4.88
CA CYS A 127 14.53 6.01 -4.78
C CYS A 127 16.04 5.87 -4.45
N ARG A 128 16.86 6.78 -4.96
CA ARG A 128 18.33 6.73 -4.79
C ARG A 128 18.78 6.67 -3.33
N TYR A 129 17.99 7.22 -2.41
CA TYR A 129 18.27 7.23 -0.99
C TYR A 129 18.14 5.85 -0.31
N PHE A 130 17.51 4.85 -0.96
CA PHE A 130 17.16 3.58 -0.30
C PHE A 130 17.66 2.35 -1.06
N LYS A 131 18.76 2.47 -1.81
CA LYS A 131 19.25 1.38 -2.68
C LYS A 131 20.03 0.28 -1.96
N GLU A 132 20.51 0.52 -0.76
CA GLU A 132 21.49 -0.36 -0.10
C GLU A 132 20.91 -1.74 0.26
N ASP A 133 19.59 -1.84 0.48
CA ASP A 133 18.81 -3.07 0.70
C ASP A 133 19.60 -4.24 1.33
N LEU A 134 20.21 -4.00 2.49
CA LEU A 134 21.19 -4.93 3.08
C LEU A 134 20.61 -6.31 3.41
N PHE A 135 19.30 -6.40 3.64
CA PHE A 135 18.61 -7.68 3.84
C PHE A 135 18.62 -8.59 2.61
N SER A 136 18.85 -8.04 1.41
CA SER A 136 19.03 -8.84 0.19
C SER A 136 20.20 -9.82 0.29
N LEU A 137 21.25 -9.47 1.04
CA LEU A 137 22.43 -10.30 1.27
C LEU A 137 22.09 -11.59 2.04
N GLY A 138 21.03 -11.57 2.85
CA GLY A 138 20.53 -12.73 3.57
C GLY A 138 19.85 -13.77 2.68
N GLY A 139 19.52 -13.41 1.43
CA GLY A 139 18.82 -14.24 0.46
C GLY A 139 17.31 -13.97 0.37
N GLU A 140 16.75 -14.10 -0.83
CA GLU A 140 15.36 -13.69 -1.12
C GLU A 140 14.29 -14.52 -0.39
N LYS A 141 14.61 -15.77 -0.03
CA LYS A 141 13.67 -16.69 0.65
C LYS A 141 13.67 -16.53 2.17
N THR A 142 14.74 -15.96 2.70
CA THR A 142 15.08 -15.92 4.13
C THR A 142 14.93 -14.52 4.71
N ARG A 143 15.03 -13.49 3.86
CA ARG A 143 14.74 -12.12 4.27
C ARG A 143 13.27 -11.96 4.69
N PRO A 144 12.99 -11.12 5.70
CA PRO A 144 11.62 -10.75 6.03
C PRO A 144 10.90 -10.10 4.83
N PRO A 145 9.55 -10.12 4.82
CA PRO A 145 8.78 -9.37 3.84
C PRO A 145 9.12 -7.87 3.88
N TYR A 146 9.34 -7.30 2.70
CA TYR A 146 9.61 -5.89 2.47
C TYR A 146 8.73 -5.38 1.32
N ARG A 147 8.61 -4.07 1.21
CA ARG A 147 7.80 -3.40 0.18
C ARG A 147 8.69 -2.62 -0.76
#